data_AF-A0A496VCE4-F1
#
_entry.id   AF-A0A496VCE4-F1
#
_cell.length_a   1.000
_cell.length_b   1.000
_cell.length_c   1.000
_cell.angle_alpha   90.00
_cell.angle_beta   90.00
_cell.angle_gamma   90.00
#
_symmetry.space_group_name_H-M   'P 1'
#
loop_
_entity.id
_entity.type
_entity.pdbx_description
1 polymer ?
#
loop_
_entity_poly.entity_id
_entity_poly.type
_entity_poly.pdbx_seq_one_letter_code
_entity_poly.pdbx_strand_id
1 'polypeptide(L)'
;MKKAKKVTRIIYSDNLNKTKYDALNEIAKLCGSIRTEVWRNYGSIGGLGAKFRPVRDGWIADKHVSILPQRIWRSTLSDTLDDVKANREAAKEIVKRHIFINIDDKDKRKELFKQLKNDSFWINNSYLRRLMRQYWKHGKNNTFNKIVLEPDSYKFFSPNCKNYLEVISFKRGSLLAIPIGTNYSITGKIRLILREGQV
;
A
#
# COMPACT_ATOMS: atom_id res chain seq x y z
N MET A 1 23.40 -22.24 -6.44
CA MET A 1 22.24 -22.29 -5.51
C MET A 1 20.96 -21.95 -6.29
N LYS A 2 19.98 -22.87 -6.35
CA LYS A 2 18.67 -22.56 -6.97
C LYS A 2 18.03 -21.39 -6.20
N LYS A 3 17.69 -20.29 -6.89
CA LYS A 3 16.93 -19.18 -6.30
C LYS A 3 15.66 -19.79 -5.69
N ALA A 4 15.45 -19.61 -4.38
CA ALA A 4 14.22 -20.03 -3.74
C ALA A 4 13.03 -19.40 -4.48
N LYS A 5 12.04 -20.22 -4.85
CA LYS A 5 10.85 -19.75 -5.57
C LYS A 5 10.11 -18.75 -4.68
N LYS A 6 9.96 -17.51 -5.13
CA LYS A 6 9.17 -16.50 -4.44
C LYS A 6 7.70 -16.92 -4.52
N VAL A 7 7.10 -17.25 -3.39
CA VAL A 7 5.70 -17.70 -3.30
C VAL A 7 4.96 -16.78 -2.34
N THR A 8 3.74 -16.38 -2.71
CA THR A 8 2.82 -15.71 -1.80
C THR A 8 1.97 -16.77 -1.12
N ARG A 9 1.88 -16.72 0.21
CA ARG A 9 1.09 -17.67 1.01
C ARG A 9 0.09 -16.91 1.88
N ILE A 10 -1.09 -17.49 2.04
CA ILE A 10 -2.10 -17.04 3.01
C ILE A 10 -1.98 -17.98 4.21
N ILE A 11 -1.88 -17.41 5.40
CA ILE A 11 -1.68 -18.14 6.65
C ILE A 11 -2.63 -17.53 7.67
N TYR A 12 -3.22 -18.35 8.51
CA TYR A 12 -4.13 -17.93 9.57
C TYR A 12 -3.44 -18.00 10.93
N SER A 13 -3.83 -17.11 11.82
CA SER A 13 -3.48 -17.19 13.24
C SER A 13 -4.29 -18.23 13.99
N ASP A 14 -3.67 -18.81 15.03
CA ASP A 14 -4.26 -19.87 15.85
C ASP A 14 -4.65 -19.35 17.23
N ASN A 15 -5.94 -19.25 17.54
CA ASN A 15 -6.44 -18.86 18.87
C ASN A 15 -5.85 -17.52 19.37
N LEU A 16 -5.94 -16.48 18.56
CA LEU A 16 -5.50 -15.14 18.96
C LEU A 16 -6.38 -14.61 20.10
N ASN A 17 -5.75 -14.20 21.20
CA ASN A 17 -6.45 -13.59 22.33
C ASN A 17 -7.20 -12.31 21.89
N LYS A 18 -8.45 -12.16 22.33
CA LYS A 18 -9.33 -11.02 22.04
C LYS A 18 -8.66 -9.66 22.28
N THR A 19 -7.97 -9.48 23.40
CA THR A 19 -7.25 -8.23 23.72
C THR A 19 -6.15 -7.92 22.69
N LYS A 20 -5.42 -8.94 22.22
CA LYS A 20 -4.39 -8.76 21.18
C LYS A 20 -5.03 -8.43 19.84
N TYR A 21 -6.14 -9.09 19.51
CA TYR A 21 -6.92 -8.82 18.31
C TYR A 21 -7.42 -7.36 18.28
N ASP A 22 -8.00 -6.89 19.39
CA ASP A 22 -8.53 -5.53 19.48
C ASP A 22 -7.42 -4.48 19.35
N ALA A 23 -6.25 -4.72 19.97
CA ALA A 23 -5.07 -3.86 19.79
C ALA A 23 -4.59 -3.80 18.33
N LEU A 24 -4.55 -4.94 17.62
CA LEU A 24 -4.22 -4.95 16.20
C LEU A 24 -5.30 -4.23 15.36
N ASN A 25 -6.57 -4.36 15.74
CA ASN A 25 -7.67 -3.73 15.03
C ASN A 25 -7.62 -2.20 15.14
N GLU A 26 -7.26 -1.67 16.31
CA GLU A 26 -7.01 -0.24 16.49
C GLU A 26 -5.85 0.25 15.60
N ILE A 27 -4.73 -0.49 15.55
CA ILE A 27 -3.62 -0.16 14.64
C ILE A 27 -4.11 -0.14 13.19
N ALA A 28 -4.89 -1.15 12.78
CA ALA A 28 -5.42 -1.26 11.44
C ALA A 28 -6.35 -0.10 11.06
N LYS A 29 -7.19 0.36 11.99
CA LYS A 29 -8.08 1.53 11.81
C LYS A 29 -7.28 2.82 11.60
N LEU A 30 -6.24 3.05 12.40
CA LEU A 30 -5.35 4.21 12.24
C LEU A 30 -4.59 4.16 10.92
N CYS A 31 -4.10 2.98 10.51
CA CYS A 31 -3.53 2.77 9.18
C CYS A 31 -4.56 3.04 8.07
N GLY A 32 -5.83 2.69 8.27
CA GLY A 32 -6.92 3.04 7.35
C GLY A 32 -7.19 4.54 7.25
N SER A 33 -7.02 5.28 8.35
CA SER A 33 -7.12 6.74 8.35
C SER A 33 -5.99 7.37 7.53
N ILE A 34 -4.75 6.91 7.72
CA ILE A 34 -3.60 7.31 6.89
C ILE A 34 -3.85 7.02 5.42
N ARG A 35 -4.37 5.83 5.08
CA ARG A 35 -4.71 5.49 3.69
C ARG A 35 -5.70 6.49 3.10
N THR A 36 -6.73 6.82 3.86
CA THR A 36 -7.78 7.76 3.44
C THR A 36 -7.19 9.14 3.17
N GLU A 37 -6.31 9.62 4.04
CA GLU A 37 -5.63 10.89 3.86
C GLU A 37 -4.70 10.90 2.64
N VAL A 38 -3.91 9.84 2.46
CA VAL A 38 -3.03 9.71 1.29
C VAL A 38 -3.84 9.71 0.00
N TRP A 39 -4.96 9.00 -0.05
CA TRP A 39 -5.87 9.05 -1.21
C TRP A 39 -6.42 10.45 -1.43
N ARG A 40 -6.88 11.12 -0.38
CA ARG A 40 -7.42 12.49 -0.47
C ARG A 40 -6.40 13.48 -1.02
N ASN A 41 -5.17 13.44 -0.50
CA ASN A 41 -4.14 14.43 -0.82
C ASN A 41 -3.41 14.10 -2.13
N TYR A 42 -3.17 12.81 -2.41
CA TYR A 42 -2.30 12.39 -3.51
C TYR A 42 -3.01 11.56 -4.59
N GLY A 43 -4.26 11.14 -4.39
CA GLY A 43 -5.05 10.36 -5.35
C GLY A 43 -5.60 11.14 -6.54
N SER A 44 -5.13 12.37 -6.77
CA SER A 44 -5.57 13.24 -7.85
C SER A 44 -4.38 13.83 -8.60
N ILE A 45 -4.63 14.67 -9.61
CA ILE A 45 -3.59 15.36 -10.37
C ILE A 45 -2.63 16.14 -9.46
N GLY A 46 -3.11 16.70 -8.33
CA GLY A 46 -2.24 17.39 -7.36
C GLY A 46 -1.16 16.51 -6.72
N GLY A 47 -1.35 15.18 -6.73
CA GLY A 47 -0.41 14.20 -6.18
C GLY A 47 0.59 13.62 -7.18
N LEU A 48 0.64 14.08 -8.44
CA LEU A 48 1.45 13.46 -9.50
C LEU A 48 2.95 13.35 -9.17
N GLY A 49 3.48 14.27 -8.35
CA GLY A 49 4.86 14.28 -7.88
C GLY A 49 5.11 13.60 -6.54
N ALA A 50 4.09 13.05 -5.89
CA ALA A 50 4.19 12.48 -4.55
C ALA A 50 5.07 11.22 -4.57
N LYS A 51 6.32 11.38 -4.11
CA LYS A 51 7.25 10.29 -3.88
C LYS A 51 7.28 9.98 -2.39
N PHE A 52 7.52 8.72 -2.05
CA PHE A 52 7.57 8.27 -0.66
C PHE A 52 8.51 9.11 0.21
N ARG A 53 9.75 9.35 -0.23
CA ARG A 53 10.75 10.09 0.57
C ARG A 53 10.31 11.54 0.90
N PRO A 54 10.00 12.41 -0.08
CA PRO A 54 9.52 13.76 0.21
C PRO A 54 8.29 13.80 1.12
N VAL A 55 7.28 12.97 0.86
CA VAL A 55 6.05 12.94 1.66
C VAL A 55 6.34 12.49 3.09
N ARG A 56 7.14 11.43 3.25
CA ARG A 56 7.57 10.92 4.55
C ARG A 56 8.33 11.99 5.33
N ASP A 57 9.26 12.69 4.70
CA ASP A 57 10.12 13.66 5.37
C ASP A 57 9.31 14.88 5.85
N GLY A 58 8.34 15.33 5.06
CA GLY A 58 7.35 16.34 5.49
C GLY A 58 6.55 15.85 6.71
N TRP A 59 5.97 14.65 6.64
CA TRP A 59 5.18 14.09 7.76
C TRP A 59 5.99 13.90 9.04
N ILE A 60 7.30 13.65 8.94
CA ILE A 60 8.20 13.57 10.10
C ILE A 60 8.44 14.96 10.67
N ALA A 61 8.75 15.94 9.83
CA ALA A 61 9.01 17.32 10.24
C ALA A 61 7.78 17.92 10.97
N ASP A 62 6.60 17.67 10.42
CA ASP A 62 5.32 18.17 10.94
C ASP A 62 4.81 17.36 12.14
N LYS A 63 5.50 16.27 12.53
CA LYS A 63 5.03 15.29 13.53
C LYS A 63 3.60 14.81 13.25
N HIS A 64 3.26 14.69 11.97
CA HIS A 64 1.90 14.44 11.47
C HIS A 64 1.29 13.16 12.05
N VAL A 65 2.10 12.11 12.17
CA VAL A 65 1.70 10.83 12.77
C VAL A 65 2.49 10.59 14.05
N SER A 66 1.87 10.88 15.19
CA SER A 66 2.44 10.71 16.53
C SER A 66 1.96 9.44 17.25
N ILE A 67 0.71 9.02 16.98
CA ILE A 67 0.05 7.91 17.69
C ILE A 67 0.62 6.54 17.26
N LEU A 68 0.99 6.39 15.98
CA LEU A 68 1.49 5.12 15.46
C LEU A 68 3.02 5.04 15.48
N PRO A 69 3.58 3.85 15.76
CA PRO A 69 5.00 3.59 15.58
C PRO A 69 5.45 3.88 14.15
N GLN A 70 6.61 4.52 14.04
CA GLN A 70 7.14 4.99 12.75
C GLN A 70 7.32 3.89 11.71
N ARG A 71 7.69 2.68 12.14
CA ARG A 71 7.85 1.53 11.24
C ARG A 71 6.53 1.10 10.59
N ILE A 72 5.39 1.24 11.29
CA ILE A 72 4.07 0.81 10.80
C ILE A 72 3.44 1.85 9.87
N TRP A 73 3.49 3.14 10.23
CA TRP A 73 2.85 4.13 9.38
C TRP A 73 3.66 4.40 8.11
N ARG A 74 5.00 4.29 8.14
CA ARG A 74 5.85 4.44 6.95
C ARG A 74 5.57 3.36 5.90
N SER A 75 5.45 2.11 6.32
CA SER A 75 5.11 1.01 5.42
C SER A 75 3.72 1.20 4.81
N THR A 76 2.76 1.66 5.62
CA THR A 76 1.40 1.99 5.16
C THR A 76 1.40 3.14 4.15
N LEU A 77 2.13 4.23 4.44
CA LEU A 77 2.30 5.37 3.53
C LEU A 77 2.89 4.92 2.19
N SER A 78 3.97 4.13 2.21
CA SER A 78 4.60 3.63 0.98
C SER A 78 3.64 2.73 0.19
N ASP A 79 3.00 1.75 0.84
CA ASP A 79 2.03 0.84 0.20
C ASP A 79 0.90 1.62 -0.48
N THR A 80 0.40 2.67 0.19
CA THR A 80 -0.72 3.46 -0.33
C THR A 80 -0.32 4.37 -1.49
N LEU A 81 0.87 4.98 -1.44
CA LEU A 81 1.39 5.76 -2.56
C LEU A 81 1.62 4.88 -3.80
N ASP A 82 2.07 3.64 -3.61
CA ASP A 82 2.19 2.66 -4.68
C ASP A 82 0.81 2.28 -5.25
N ASP A 83 -0.21 2.10 -4.41
CA ASP A 83 -1.59 1.85 -4.84
C ASP A 83 -2.17 3.02 -5.66
N VAL A 84 -1.92 4.27 -5.22
CA VAL A 84 -2.30 5.48 -5.97
C VAL A 84 -1.64 5.51 -7.34
N LYS A 85 -0.34 5.22 -7.39
CA LYS A 85 0.41 5.14 -8.65
C LYS A 85 -0.15 4.03 -9.55
N ALA A 86 -0.42 2.85 -9.01
CA ALA A 86 -0.99 1.73 -9.76
C ALA A 86 -2.36 2.08 -10.36
N ASN A 87 -3.23 2.75 -9.59
CA ASN A 87 -4.53 3.22 -10.07
C ASN A 87 -4.39 4.19 -11.26
N ARG A 88 -3.44 5.12 -11.19
CA ARG A 88 -3.14 6.03 -12.30
C ARG A 88 -2.63 5.30 -13.53
N GLU A 89 -1.69 4.36 -13.37
CA GLU A 89 -1.17 3.58 -14.50
C GLU A 89 -2.28 2.72 -15.13
N ALA A 90 -3.21 2.18 -14.34
CA ALA A 90 -4.40 1.51 -14.85
C ALA A 90 -5.29 2.43 -15.70
N ALA A 91 -5.48 3.69 -15.27
CA ALA A 91 -6.21 4.68 -16.06
C ALA A 91 -5.50 4.99 -17.40
N LYS A 92 -4.17 5.01 -17.43
CA LYS A 92 -3.40 5.17 -18.68
C LYS A 92 -3.64 4.03 -19.65
N GLU A 93 -3.79 2.78 -19.19
CA GLU A 93 -4.12 1.66 -20.06
C GLU A 93 -5.50 1.83 -20.73
N ILE A 94 -6.50 2.32 -20.00
CA ILE A 94 -7.82 2.64 -20.57
C ILE A 94 -7.70 3.76 -21.63
N VAL A 95 -6.90 4.80 -21.35
CA VAL A 95 -6.65 5.90 -22.28
C VAL A 95 -5.91 5.42 -23.52
N LYS A 96 -4.94 4.52 -23.40
CA LYS A 96 -4.25 3.90 -24.55
C LYS A 96 -5.24 3.18 -25.46
N ARG A 97 -6.15 2.40 -24.87
CA ARG A 97 -7.21 1.72 -25.62
C ARG A 97 -8.13 2.72 -26.33
N HIS A 98 -8.52 3.80 -25.66
CA HIS A 98 -9.34 4.85 -26.26
C HIS A 98 -8.63 5.52 -27.46
N ILE A 99 -7.36 5.89 -27.31
CA ILE A 99 -6.54 6.47 -28.38
C ILE A 99 -6.43 5.50 -29.56
N PHE A 100 -6.21 4.21 -29.27
CA PHE A 100 -6.06 3.19 -30.31
C PHE A 100 -7.32 3.02 -31.17
N ILE A 101 -8.51 3.13 -30.56
CA ILE A 101 -9.81 2.97 -31.25
C ILE A 101 -10.19 4.21 -32.05
N ASN A 102 -9.86 5.41 -31.56
CA ASN A 102 -10.40 6.67 -32.11
C ASN A 102 -9.41 7.45 -33.00
N ILE A 103 -8.16 7.01 -33.14
CA ILE A 103 -7.14 7.71 -33.93
C ILE A 103 -6.52 6.75 -34.93
N ASP A 104 -6.89 6.89 -36.20
CA ASP A 104 -6.41 6.05 -37.29
C ASP A 104 -4.95 6.34 -37.65
N ASP A 105 -4.55 7.61 -37.63
CA ASP A 105 -3.17 8.05 -37.91
C ASP A 105 -2.17 7.40 -36.93
N LYS A 106 -1.29 6.58 -37.50
CA LYS A 106 -0.28 5.79 -36.78
C LYS A 106 0.78 6.67 -36.12
N ASP A 107 1.21 7.74 -36.78
CA ASP A 107 2.29 8.60 -36.28
C ASP A 107 1.79 9.45 -35.12
N LYS A 108 0.60 10.03 -35.28
CA LYS A 108 -0.08 10.76 -34.21
C LYS A 108 -0.35 9.88 -32.99
N ARG A 109 -0.75 8.62 -33.20
CA ARG A 109 -0.96 7.65 -32.12
C ARG A 109 0.33 7.36 -31.36
N LYS A 110 1.43 7.16 -32.07
CA LYS A 110 2.76 6.90 -31.50
C LYS A 110 3.24 8.07 -30.64
N GLU A 111 3.03 9.29 -31.11
CA GLU A 111 3.36 10.50 -30.36
C GLU A 111 2.55 10.59 -29.06
N LEU A 112 1.23 10.39 -29.13
CA LEU A 112 0.35 10.43 -27.95
C LEU A 112 0.71 9.35 -26.92
N PHE A 113 1.09 8.15 -27.35
CA PHE A 113 1.59 7.11 -26.44
C PHE A 113 2.89 7.49 -25.75
N LYS A 114 3.82 8.15 -26.48
CA LYS A 114 5.07 8.64 -25.90
C LYS A 114 4.80 9.72 -24.84
N GLN A 115 3.89 10.65 -25.13
CA GLN A 115 3.50 11.70 -24.19
C GLN A 115 2.76 11.13 -22.97
N LEU A 116 1.88 10.16 -23.15
CA LEU A 116 1.13 9.52 -22.05
C LEU A 116 2.01 8.78 -21.04
N LYS A 117 3.18 8.29 -21.47
CA LYS A 117 4.11 7.55 -20.61
C LYS A 117 4.67 8.43 -19.48
N ASN A 118 4.96 9.70 -19.76
CA ASN A 118 5.54 10.62 -18.79
C ASN A 118 4.45 11.51 -18.17
N ASP A 119 4.40 11.53 -16.85
CA ASP A 119 3.46 12.35 -16.09
C ASP A 119 3.54 13.83 -16.44
N SER A 120 4.74 14.38 -16.65
CA SER A 120 4.91 15.80 -16.97
C SER A 120 4.39 16.19 -18.36
N PHE A 121 4.33 15.26 -19.31
CA PHE A 121 3.94 15.59 -20.69
C PHE A 121 2.43 15.56 -20.88
N TRP A 122 1.74 14.52 -20.39
CA TRP A 122 0.30 14.40 -20.62
C TRP A 122 -0.53 15.45 -19.84
N ILE A 123 -0.01 15.98 -18.73
CA ILE A 123 -0.65 17.07 -17.98
C ILE A 123 -0.75 18.35 -18.83
N ASN A 124 0.29 18.62 -19.64
CA ASN A 124 0.39 19.82 -20.45
C ASN A 124 -0.31 19.69 -21.81
N ASN A 125 -0.53 18.46 -22.29
CA ASN A 125 -1.33 18.19 -23.48
C ASN A 125 -2.83 18.25 -23.15
N SER A 126 -3.57 19.18 -23.78
CA SER A 126 -5.00 19.39 -23.52
C SER A 126 -5.86 18.14 -23.79
N TYR A 127 -5.57 17.40 -24.86
CA TYR A 127 -6.29 16.19 -25.24
C TYR A 127 -6.06 15.06 -24.24
N LEU A 128 -4.80 14.73 -23.94
CA LEU A 128 -4.47 13.67 -22.99
C LEU A 128 -4.93 14.00 -21.58
N ARG A 129 -4.81 15.26 -21.14
CA ARG A 129 -5.32 15.72 -19.85
C ARG A 129 -6.82 15.51 -19.73
N ARG A 130 -7.59 15.80 -20.79
CA ARG A 130 -9.05 15.57 -20.81
C ARG A 130 -9.38 14.08 -20.69
N LEU A 131 -8.71 13.23 -21.46
CA LEU A 131 -8.91 11.78 -21.38
C LEU A 131 -8.53 11.22 -20.01
N MET A 132 -7.39 11.65 -19.46
CA MET A 132 -6.98 11.25 -18.11
C MET A 132 -8.00 11.68 -17.06
N ARG A 133 -8.54 12.92 -17.11
CA ARG A 133 -9.60 13.34 -16.19
C ARG A 133 -10.89 12.52 -16.32
N GLN A 134 -11.19 12.06 -17.53
CA GLN A 134 -12.36 11.23 -17.78
C GLN A 134 -12.22 9.85 -17.15
N TYR A 135 -11.08 9.17 -17.37
CA TYR A 135 -10.88 7.77 -16.96
C TYR A 135 -10.19 7.59 -15.60
N TRP A 136 -9.33 8.52 -15.20
CA TRP A 136 -8.69 8.49 -13.89
C TRP A 136 -9.64 9.08 -12.85
N LYS A 137 -10.40 8.19 -12.20
CA LYS A 137 -11.27 8.57 -11.09
C LYS A 137 -10.48 8.64 -9.80
N HIS A 138 -10.81 9.62 -8.96
CA HIS A 138 -10.25 9.74 -7.62
C HIS A 138 -10.65 8.52 -6.79
N GLY A 139 -9.67 7.79 -6.28
CA GLY A 139 -9.91 6.62 -5.43
C GLY A 139 -10.35 7.00 -4.02
N LYS A 140 -11.01 6.06 -3.34
CA LYS A 140 -11.38 6.16 -1.93
C LYS A 140 -10.87 4.92 -1.20
N ASN A 141 -10.43 5.10 0.05
CA ASN A 141 -10.05 3.97 0.88
C ASN A 141 -11.28 3.37 1.57
N ASN A 142 -11.46 2.06 1.42
CA ASN A 142 -12.44 1.27 2.18
C ASN A 142 -11.76 0.24 3.11
N THR A 143 -10.43 0.24 3.20
CA THR A 143 -9.66 -0.76 3.96
C THR A 143 -9.25 -0.22 5.33
N PHE A 144 -9.85 -0.78 6.38
CA PHE A 144 -9.60 -0.41 7.78
C PHE A 144 -9.18 -1.59 8.67
N ASN A 145 -9.02 -2.78 8.08
CA ASN A 145 -8.66 -4.01 8.77
C ASN A 145 -7.31 -4.59 8.30
N LYS A 146 -6.44 -3.76 7.70
CA LYS A 146 -5.17 -4.18 7.11
C LYS A 146 -3.99 -3.46 7.74
N ILE A 147 -2.96 -4.21 8.13
CA ILE A 147 -1.65 -3.68 8.54
C ILE A 147 -0.59 -4.19 7.56
N VAL A 148 0.29 -3.30 7.12
CA VAL A 148 1.40 -3.63 6.21
C VAL A 148 2.68 -3.61 7.02
N LEU A 149 3.46 -4.67 6.94
CA LEU A 149 4.70 -4.83 7.70
C LEU A 149 5.85 -5.14 6.74
N GLU A 150 6.94 -4.40 6.89
CA GLU A 150 8.23 -4.67 6.23
C GLU A 150 9.05 -5.69 7.04
N PRO A 151 10.03 -6.38 6.44
CA PRO A 151 10.81 -7.46 7.09
C PRO A 151 11.42 -7.10 8.45
N ASP A 152 11.76 -5.83 8.64
CA ASP A 152 12.38 -5.23 9.81
C ASP A 152 11.37 -4.73 10.86
N SER A 153 10.07 -4.89 10.60
CA SER A 153 8.98 -4.47 11.50
C SER A 153 8.31 -5.61 12.27
N TYR A 154 8.72 -6.85 12.02
CA TYR A 154 8.23 -8.03 12.71
C TYR A 154 9.37 -9.01 13.01
N LYS A 155 9.13 -9.93 13.95
CA LYS A 155 10.06 -11.03 14.24
C LYS A 155 9.31 -12.35 14.22
N PHE A 156 9.86 -13.32 13.52
CA PHE A 156 9.36 -14.69 13.52
C PHE A 156 10.17 -15.52 14.51
N PHE A 157 9.49 -16.27 15.38
CA PHE A 157 10.16 -17.13 16.36
C PHE A 157 9.32 -18.37 16.69
N SER A 158 10.00 -19.43 17.14
CA SER A 158 9.43 -20.78 17.25
C SER A 158 9.72 -21.43 18.60
N PRO A 159 9.11 -20.98 19.71
CA PRO A 159 9.19 -21.66 20.99
C PRO A 159 8.38 -22.96 20.97
N ASN A 160 8.98 -24.07 21.41
CA ASN A 160 8.30 -25.34 21.67
C ASN A 160 7.41 -25.84 20.51
N CYS A 161 7.95 -25.84 19.28
CA CYS A 161 7.28 -26.32 18.07
C CYS A 161 6.02 -25.54 17.64
N LYS A 162 5.71 -24.40 18.26
CA LYS A 162 4.65 -23.49 17.83
C LYS A 162 5.24 -22.19 17.31
N ASN A 163 4.76 -21.74 16.16
CA ASN A 163 5.29 -20.55 15.50
C ASN A 163 4.53 -19.29 15.88
N TYR A 164 5.27 -18.22 16.09
CA TYR A 164 4.74 -16.94 16.48
C TYR A 164 5.36 -15.82 15.64
N LEU A 165 4.56 -14.78 15.44
CA LEU A 165 4.95 -13.54 14.80
C LEU A 165 4.80 -12.40 15.79
N GLU A 166 5.91 -11.80 16.18
CA GLU A 166 5.92 -10.59 16.99
C GLU A 166 5.78 -9.38 16.10
N VAL A 167 4.78 -8.55 16.42
CA VAL A 167 4.49 -7.31 15.71
C VAL A 167 4.57 -6.16 16.69
N ILE A 168 5.03 -5.00 16.22
CA ILE A 168 5.11 -3.79 17.03
C ILE A 168 3.71 -3.39 17.52
N SER A 169 3.58 -3.13 18.82
CA SER A 169 2.35 -2.60 19.43
C SER A 169 2.37 -1.08 19.55
N PHE A 170 1.29 -0.48 20.08
CA PHE A 170 1.25 0.94 20.44
C PHE A 170 2.27 1.33 21.52
N LYS A 171 2.46 0.46 22.52
CA LYS A 171 3.34 0.75 23.64
C LYS A 171 4.79 0.54 23.21
N ARG A 172 5.57 1.61 23.27
CA ARG A 172 7.00 1.60 22.93
C ARG A 172 7.71 0.48 23.69
N GLY A 173 8.44 -0.36 22.96
CA GLY A 173 9.19 -1.49 23.53
C GLY A 173 8.37 -2.77 23.79
N SER A 174 7.06 -2.77 23.52
CA SER A 174 6.24 -3.97 23.66
C SER A 174 5.76 -4.52 22.32
N LEU A 175 5.79 -5.85 22.20
CA LEU A 175 5.45 -6.59 21.00
C LEU A 175 4.21 -7.44 21.24
N LEU A 176 3.37 -7.56 20.19
CA LEU A 176 2.23 -8.46 20.16
C LEU A 176 2.67 -9.76 19.48
N ALA A 177 2.78 -10.83 20.26
CA ALA A 177 3.01 -12.17 19.72
C ALA A 177 1.70 -12.77 19.20
N ILE A 178 1.65 -13.01 17.90
CA ILE A 178 0.54 -13.64 17.17
C ILE A 178 0.92 -15.11 16.91
N PRO A 179 0.19 -16.09 17.47
CA PRO A 179 0.38 -17.49 17.14
C PRO A 179 -0.02 -17.76 15.68
N ILE A 180 0.77 -18.55 14.96
CA ILE A 180 0.56 -18.85 13.53
C ILE A 180 0.49 -20.36 13.32
N GLY A 181 -0.51 -20.82 12.57
CA GLY A 181 -0.73 -22.23 12.23
C GLY A 181 0.14 -22.77 11.09
N THR A 182 1.35 -22.27 10.91
CA THR A 182 2.26 -22.71 9.84
C THR A 182 3.60 -23.13 10.40
N ASN A 183 4.27 -24.07 9.74
CA ASN A 183 5.64 -24.49 10.05
C ASN A 183 6.71 -23.80 9.17
N TYR A 184 6.28 -22.95 8.24
CA TYR A 184 7.18 -22.26 7.31
C TYR A 184 7.67 -20.93 7.87
N SER A 185 8.94 -20.60 7.65
CA SER A 185 9.48 -19.29 7.97
C SER A 185 8.87 -18.21 7.06
N ILE A 186 8.45 -17.10 7.67
CA ILE A 186 7.83 -15.98 6.96
C ILE A 186 8.87 -14.88 6.79
N THR A 187 9.19 -14.55 5.53
CA THR A 187 10.16 -13.49 5.19
C THR A 187 9.59 -12.58 4.11
N GLY A 188 10.01 -11.31 4.13
CA GLY A 188 9.56 -10.32 3.15
C GLY A 188 8.47 -9.39 3.68
N LYS A 189 7.81 -8.68 2.77
CA LYS A 189 6.69 -7.80 3.10
C LYS A 189 5.45 -8.63 3.37
N ILE A 190 4.85 -8.45 4.55
CA ILE A 190 3.64 -9.17 4.95
C ILE A 190 2.46 -8.22 5.17
N ARG A 191 1.26 -8.77 5.05
CA ARG A 191 0.00 -8.05 5.27
C ARG A 191 -0.83 -8.83 6.26
N LEU A 192 -1.12 -8.21 7.40
CA LEU A 192 -2.06 -8.74 8.37
C LEU A 192 -3.45 -8.28 8.00
N ILE A 193 -4.41 -9.20 7.93
CA ILE A 193 -5.79 -8.92 7.54
C ILE A 193 -6.70 -9.41 8.65
N LEU A 194 -7.26 -8.48 9.41
CA LEU A 194 -8.12 -8.81 10.53
C LEU A 194 -9.54 -9.14 10.04
N ARG A 195 -10.05 -10.32 10.43
CA ARG A 195 -11.40 -10.79 10.15
C ARG A 195 -11.92 -11.66 11.29
N GLU A 196 -13.05 -11.29 11.88
CA GLU A 196 -13.80 -12.16 12.81
C GLU A 196 -12.98 -12.80 13.95
N GLY A 197 -12.04 -12.04 14.54
CA GLY A 197 -11.17 -12.55 15.62
C GLY A 197 -9.90 -13.27 15.15
N GLN A 198 -9.73 -13.46 13.83
CA GLN A 198 -8.55 -14.03 13.20
C GLN A 198 -7.77 -12.95 12.42
N VAL A 199 -6.48 -13.22 12.22
CA VAL A 199 -5.50 -12.40 11.51
C VAL A 199 -4.68 -13.26 10.57
#